data_AF-A0A2C6CY01-F1
#
_entry.id   AF-A0A2C6CY01-F1
#
_cell.length_a   1.000
_cell.length_b   1.000
_cell.length_c   1.000
_cell.angle_alpha   90.00
_cell.angle_beta   90.00
_cell.angle_gamma   90.00
#
_symmetry.space_group_name_H-M   'P 1'
#
loop_
_entity.id
_entity.type
_entity.pdbx_description
1 polymer ?
#
loop_
_entity_poly.entity_id
_entity_poly.type
_entity_poly.pdbx_seq_one_letter_code
_entity_poly.pdbx_strand_id
1 'polypeptide(L)'
;MIRFFKTILFMVTAGVLAYGCISPRQMDKRLQQKESSLTAVRDSFHRQLMVTDSLEKRLLMSKGGNEMLLIAQQQLQDRLLQLDDEVERLNGNLSSSQNHLGQQRKQLEGRNRDLGQQLTNLRATYREIIENYENKLSSLADTVALDSLLSSRVSIRSRAGSLSLNADAGLLFRGATTSRFSPEAEEVLESISRLLESDPLLELTIIGHTDNQNRYSQQGGARAFSAQRAVSIADELTNRYDLGANRITAAGAGAAKPLESNATEAGQKANRRIEFLITNSVVNLLRSLKKAGEDRE
;
A
#
# COMPACT_ATOMS: atom_id res chain seq x y z
N MET A 1 -59.55 -46.52 -128.89
CA MET A 1 -58.37 -46.34 -128.02
C MET A 1 -57.10 -45.81 -128.72
N ILE A 2 -56.93 -45.94 -130.04
CA ILE A 2 -55.66 -45.57 -130.73
C ILE A 2 -55.56 -44.08 -131.13
N ARG A 3 -56.69 -43.36 -131.28
CA ARG A 3 -56.67 -41.92 -131.64
C ARG A 3 -56.36 -40.97 -130.48
N PHE A 4 -56.56 -41.40 -129.23
CA PHE A 4 -56.33 -40.56 -128.05
C PHE A 4 -54.84 -40.49 -127.64
N PHE A 5 -54.07 -41.53 -127.98
CA PHE A 5 -52.66 -41.63 -127.60
C PHE A 5 -51.73 -40.76 -128.47
N LYS A 6 -52.10 -40.54 -129.75
CA LYS A 6 -51.32 -39.67 -130.66
C LYS A 6 -51.39 -38.19 -130.28
N THR A 7 -52.51 -37.73 -129.75
CA THR A 7 -52.70 -36.32 -129.33
C THR A 7 -51.92 -36.00 -128.07
N ILE A 8 -51.81 -36.93 -127.13
CA ILE A 8 -51.02 -36.75 -125.91
C ILE A 8 -49.53 -36.73 -126.23
N LEU A 9 -49.05 -37.60 -127.12
CA LEU A 9 -47.64 -37.63 -127.52
C LEU A 9 -47.19 -36.32 -128.19
N PHE A 10 -48.06 -35.71 -129.00
CA PHE A 10 -47.75 -34.44 -129.68
C PHE A 10 -47.70 -33.24 -128.72
N MET A 11 -48.54 -33.21 -127.68
CA MET A 11 -48.50 -32.16 -126.66
C MET A 11 -47.26 -32.25 -125.76
N VAL A 12 -46.80 -33.47 -125.43
CA VAL A 12 -45.60 -33.64 -124.61
C VAL A 12 -44.34 -33.25 -125.40
N THR A 13 -44.29 -33.52 -126.71
CA THR A 13 -43.14 -33.11 -127.54
C THR A 13 -43.05 -31.59 -127.76
N ALA A 14 -44.18 -30.87 -127.74
CA ALA A 14 -44.18 -29.41 -127.89
C ALA A 14 -43.77 -28.66 -126.60
N GLY A 15 -43.98 -29.27 -125.42
CA GLY A 15 -43.63 -28.65 -124.14
C GLY A 15 -42.14 -28.64 -123.80
N VAL A 16 -41.36 -29.58 -124.34
CA VAL A 16 -39.94 -29.76 -123.98
C VAL A 16 -39.02 -28.76 -124.72
N LEU A 17 -39.46 -28.14 -125.82
CA LEU A 17 -38.65 -27.21 -126.61
C LEU A 17 -38.75 -25.73 -126.18
N ALA A 18 -39.53 -25.41 -125.14
CA ALA A 18 -39.77 -24.03 -124.70
C ALA A 18 -38.84 -23.50 -123.58
N TYR A 19 -37.83 -24.26 -123.15
CA TYR A 19 -36.80 -23.74 -122.22
C TYR A 19 -35.63 -23.11 -123.00
N GLY A 20 -35.82 -21.86 -123.40
CA GLY A 20 -34.81 -21.02 -124.05
C GLY A 20 -33.74 -20.45 -123.10
N CYS A 21 -32.52 -20.34 -123.63
CA CYS A 21 -31.26 -19.95 -123.00
C CYS A 21 -31.16 -18.47 -122.54
N ILE A 22 -30.42 -18.22 -121.44
CA ILE A 22 -30.07 -16.87 -120.91
C ILE A 22 -28.72 -16.40 -121.52
N SER A 23 -28.56 -15.08 -121.75
CA SER A 23 -27.31 -14.50 -122.30
C SER A 23 -26.13 -14.48 -121.28
N PRO A 24 -24.87 -14.73 -121.71
CA PRO A 24 -23.72 -14.83 -120.79
C PRO A 24 -23.51 -13.62 -119.87
N ARG A 25 -23.63 -12.39 -120.39
CA ARG A 25 -23.46 -11.15 -119.60
C ARG A 25 -24.53 -10.95 -118.51
N GLN A 26 -25.76 -11.43 -118.74
CA GLN A 26 -26.82 -11.37 -117.73
C GLN A 26 -26.62 -12.44 -116.65
N MET A 27 -26.04 -13.59 -117.02
CA MET A 27 -25.62 -14.61 -116.06
C MET A 27 -24.50 -14.07 -115.17
N ASP A 28 -23.48 -13.42 -115.72
CA ASP A 28 -22.35 -12.86 -114.96
C ASP A 28 -22.79 -11.80 -113.93
N LYS A 29 -23.70 -10.89 -114.31
CA LYS A 29 -24.26 -9.89 -113.36
C LYS A 29 -25.04 -10.54 -112.22
N ARG A 30 -25.84 -11.58 -112.50
CA ARG A 30 -26.57 -12.33 -111.47
C ARG A 30 -25.64 -13.16 -110.58
N LEU A 31 -24.55 -13.69 -111.15
CA LEU A 31 -23.50 -14.40 -110.42
C LEU A 31 -22.78 -13.45 -109.46
N GLN A 32 -22.32 -12.29 -109.95
CA GLN A 32 -21.65 -11.27 -109.15
C GLN A 32 -22.54 -10.70 -108.04
N GLN A 33 -23.85 -10.53 -108.29
CA GLN A 33 -24.82 -10.13 -107.26
C GLN A 33 -25.05 -11.22 -106.20
N LYS A 34 -25.05 -12.50 -106.61
CA LYS A 34 -25.10 -13.61 -105.65
C LYS A 34 -23.81 -13.74 -104.86
N GLU A 35 -22.65 -13.54 -105.48
CA GLU A 35 -21.35 -13.52 -104.80
C GLU A 35 -21.26 -12.39 -103.79
N SER A 36 -21.67 -11.17 -104.14
CA SER A 36 -21.65 -10.03 -103.22
C SER A 36 -22.64 -10.15 -102.06
N SER A 37 -23.79 -10.76 -102.29
CA SER A 37 -24.74 -11.07 -101.21
C SER A 37 -24.24 -12.21 -100.32
N LEU A 38 -23.59 -13.24 -100.88
CA LEU A 38 -22.93 -14.30 -100.12
C LEU A 38 -21.75 -13.76 -99.30
N THR A 39 -20.96 -12.82 -99.82
CA THR A 39 -19.88 -12.17 -99.05
C THR A 39 -20.46 -11.29 -97.94
N ALA A 40 -21.54 -10.54 -98.20
CA ALA A 40 -22.18 -9.74 -97.15
C ALA A 40 -22.75 -10.59 -96.02
N VAL A 41 -23.34 -11.75 -96.34
CA VAL A 41 -23.82 -12.74 -95.37
C VAL A 41 -22.65 -13.36 -94.60
N ARG A 42 -21.57 -13.75 -95.30
CA ARG A 42 -20.34 -14.27 -94.67
C ARG A 42 -19.74 -13.27 -93.68
N ASP A 43 -19.62 -12.00 -94.07
CA ASP A 43 -19.07 -10.94 -93.22
C ASP A 43 -19.99 -10.66 -92.02
N SER A 44 -21.31 -10.75 -92.22
CA SER A 44 -22.28 -10.64 -91.12
C SER A 44 -22.12 -11.77 -90.11
N PHE A 45 -21.98 -13.02 -90.58
CA PHE A 45 -21.70 -14.17 -89.73
C PHE A 45 -20.36 -14.03 -89.00
N HIS A 46 -19.29 -13.58 -89.68
CA HIS A 46 -18.01 -13.32 -89.03
C HIS A 46 -18.09 -12.24 -87.95
N ARG A 47 -18.83 -11.14 -88.18
CA ARG A 47 -19.08 -10.13 -87.14
C ARG A 47 -19.85 -10.70 -85.96
N GLN A 48 -20.88 -11.50 -86.21
CA GLN A 48 -21.63 -12.15 -85.13
C GLN A 48 -20.74 -13.10 -84.32
N LEU A 49 -19.90 -13.91 -84.98
CA LEU A 49 -18.93 -14.79 -84.32
C LEU A 49 -17.93 -14.03 -83.44
N MET A 50 -17.41 -12.90 -83.92
CA MET A 50 -16.52 -12.03 -83.13
C MET A 50 -17.22 -11.45 -81.90
N VAL A 51 -18.48 -11.00 -82.06
CA VAL A 51 -19.27 -10.49 -80.93
C VAL A 51 -19.56 -11.60 -79.93
N THR A 52 -19.94 -12.80 -80.37
CA THR A 52 -20.19 -13.94 -79.47
C THR A 52 -18.93 -14.35 -78.71
N ASP A 53 -17.78 -14.42 -79.37
CA ASP A 53 -16.49 -14.70 -78.71
C ASP A 53 -16.13 -13.62 -77.66
N SER A 54 -16.35 -12.34 -77.98
CA SER A 54 -16.12 -11.24 -77.03
C SER A 54 -17.07 -11.27 -75.82
N LEU A 55 -18.32 -11.71 -76.03
CA LEU A 55 -19.31 -11.85 -74.96
C LEU A 55 -18.99 -13.05 -74.07
N GLU A 56 -18.57 -14.17 -74.66
CA GLU A 56 -18.15 -15.36 -73.94
C GLU A 56 -16.93 -15.08 -73.06
N LYS A 57 -15.92 -14.37 -73.59
CA LYS A 57 -14.75 -13.92 -72.80
C LYS A 57 -15.16 -13.03 -71.62
N ARG A 58 -16.07 -12.08 -71.81
CA ARG A 58 -16.57 -11.21 -70.73
C ARG A 58 -17.37 -11.99 -69.69
N LEU A 59 -18.19 -12.94 -70.13
CA LEU A 59 -18.94 -13.82 -69.24
C LEU A 59 -18.01 -14.68 -68.40
N LEU A 60 -16.94 -15.24 -68.99
CA LEU A 60 -15.93 -16.02 -68.28
C LEU A 60 -15.21 -15.17 -67.23
N MET A 61 -14.77 -13.96 -67.59
CA MET A 61 -14.12 -13.03 -66.66
C MET A 61 -15.08 -12.61 -65.52
N SER A 62 -16.35 -12.35 -65.84
CA SER A 62 -17.37 -12.03 -64.84
C SER A 62 -17.65 -13.21 -63.90
N LYS A 63 -17.70 -14.44 -64.42
CA LYS A 63 -17.85 -15.65 -63.60
C LYS A 63 -16.66 -15.83 -62.66
N GLY A 64 -15.44 -15.71 -63.17
CA GLY A 64 -14.23 -15.77 -62.33
C GLY A 64 -14.18 -14.67 -61.27
N GLY A 65 -14.60 -13.44 -61.61
CA GLY A 65 -14.74 -12.34 -60.64
C GLY A 65 -15.77 -12.65 -59.55
N ASN A 66 -16.92 -13.21 -59.91
CA ASN A 66 -17.96 -13.61 -58.96
C ASN A 66 -17.50 -14.76 -58.04
N GLU A 67 -16.76 -15.74 -58.56
CA GLU A 67 -16.16 -16.81 -57.75
C GLU A 67 -15.17 -16.25 -56.73
N MET A 68 -14.32 -15.30 -57.12
CA MET A 68 -13.41 -14.63 -56.19
C MET A 68 -14.14 -13.85 -55.11
N LEU A 69 -15.26 -13.18 -55.45
CA LEU A 69 -16.09 -12.49 -54.48
C LEU A 69 -16.72 -13.47 -53.47
N LEU A 70 -17.18 -14.64 -53.92
CA LEU A 70 -17.69 -15.69 -53.03
C LEU A 70 -16.61 -16.20 -52.07
N ILE A 71 -15.38 -16.39 -52.53
CA ILE A 71 -14.25 -16.78 -51.68
C ILE A 71 -13.95 -15.70 -50.64
N ALA A 72 -13.87 -14.43 -51.07
CA ALA A 72 -13.62 -13.31 -50.17
C ALA A 72 -14.74 -13.17 -49.13
N GLN A 73 -16.00 -13.36 -49.53
CA GLN A 73 -17.15 -13.37 -48.63
C GLN A 73 -17.03 -14.49 -47.59
N GLN A 74 -16.64 -15.70 -47.99
CA GLN A 74 -16.43 -16.81 -47.06
C GLN A 74 -15.33 -16.50 -46.06
N GLN A 75 -14.18 -15.97 -46.52
CA GLN A 75 -13.07 -15.60 -45.63
C GLN A 75 -13.47 -14.52 -44.61
N LEU A 76 -14.28 -13.55 -45.02
CA LEU A 76 -14.81 -12.53 -44.12
C LEU A 76 -15.78 -13.14 -43.09
N GLN A 77 -16.63 -14.08 -43.50
CA GLN A 77 -17.51 -14.80 -42.57
C GLN A 77 -16.72 -15.62 -41.55
N ASP A 78 -15.70 -16.36 -41.99
CA ASP A 78 -14.83 -17.12 -41.08
C ASP A 78 -14.10 -16.19 -40.11
N ARG A 79 -13.68 -15.01 -40.57
CA ARG A 79 -13.04 -14.01 -39.71
C ARG A 79 -14.01 -13.41 -38.69
N LEU A 80 -15.27 -13.19 -39.06
CA LEU A 80 -16.29 -12.72 -38.12
C LEU A 80 -16.54 -13.75 -37.02
N LEU A 81 -16.60 -15.04 -37.36
CA LEU A 81 -16.73 -16.12 -36.38
C LEU A 81 -15.54 -16.14 -35.40
N GLN A 82 -14.31 -16.04 -35.91
CA GLN A 82 -13.11 -15.98 -35.05
C GLN A 82 -13.12 -14.78 -34.10
N LEU A 83 -13.59 -13.63 -34.58
CA LEU A 83 -13.68 -12.42 -33.76
C LEU A 83 -14.76 -12.56 -32.68
N ASP A 84 -15.88 -13.22 -32.99
CA ASP A 84 -16.95 -13.47 -32.03
C ASP A 84 -16.48 -14.40 -30.90
N ASP A 85 -15.80 -15.50 -31.25
CA ASP A 85 -15.17 -16.41 -30.28
C ASP A 85 -14.14 -15.69 -29.40
N GLU A 86 -13.36 -14.78 -29.98
CA GLU A 86 -12.37 -13.99 -29.24
C GLU A 86 -13.04 -13.01 -28.26
N VAL A 87 -14.11 -12.34 -28.66
CA VAL A 87 -14.90 -11.44 -27.81
C VAL A 87 -15.51 -12.21 -26.65
N GLU A 88 -16.10 -13.39 -26.89
CA GLU A 88 -16.67 -14.23 -25.83
C GLU A 88 -15.60 -14.63 -24.80
N ARG A 89 -14.44 -15.09 -25.28
CA ARG A 89 -13.32 -15.45 -24.40
C ARG A 89 -12.81 -14.26 -23.59
N LEU A 90 -12.65 -13.09 -24.21
CA LEU A 90 -12.21 -11.88 -23.52
C LEU A 90 -13.22 -11.43 -22.46
N ASN A 91 -14.52 -11.52 -22.75
CA ASN A 91 -15.58 -11.22 -21.79
C ASN A 91 -15.57 -12.20 -20.61
N GLY A 92 -15.35 -13.50 -20.86
CA GLY A 92 -15.19 -14.50 -19.80
C GLY A 92 -13.98 -14.23 -18.89
N ASN A 93 -12.84 -13.88 -19.50
CA ASN A 93 -11.63 -13.50 -18.76
C ASN A 93 -11.85 -12.21 -17.95
N LEU A 94 -12.52 -11.21 -18.51
CA LEU A 94 -12.83 -9.97 -17.81
C LEU A 94 -13.75 -10.23 -16.61
N SER A 95 -14.81 -11.03 -16.80
CA SER A 95 -15.76 -11.37 -15.73
C SER A 95 -15.08 -12.13 -14.58
N SER A 96 -14.27 -13.14 -14.91
CA SER A 96 -13.51 -13.89 -13.90
C SER A 96 -12.51 -13.02 -13.16
N SER A 97 -11.78 -12.14 -13.86
CA SER A 97 -10.87 -11.17 -13.26
C SER A 97 -11.60 -10.17 -12.36
N GLN A 98 -12.77 -9.66 -12.78
CA GLN A 98 -13.60 -8.77 -11.97
C GLN A 98 -14.09 -9.45 -10.70
N ASN A 99 -14.53 -10.70 -10.79
CA ASN A 99 -14.95 -11.49 -9.63
C ASN A 99 -13.79 -11.73 -8.66
N HIS A 100 -12.61 -12.06 -9.17
CA HIS A 100 -11.41 -12.26 -8.35
C HIS A 100 -11.01 -10.98 -7.61
N LEU A 101 -10.95 -9.84 -8.32
CA LEU A 101 -10.67 -8.54 -7.73
C LEU A 101 -11.72 -8.14 -6.70
N GLY A 102 -13.00 -8.44 -6.95
CA GLY A 102 -14.09 -8.22 -5.99
C GLY A 102 -13.94 -9.03 -4.71
N GLN A 103 -13.52 -10.30 -4.82
CA GLN A 103 -13.25 -11.17 -3.66
C GLN A 103 -12.03 -10.68 -2.88
N GLN A 104 -10.91 -10.36 -3.56
CA GLN A 104 -9.72 -9.80 -2.92
C GLN A 104 -10.02 -8.49 -2.20
N ARG A 105 -10.81 -7.60 -2.82
CA ARG A 105 -11.21 -6.33 -2.19
C ARG A 105 -12.01 -6.57 -0.91
N LYS A 106 -12.99 -7.48 -0.93
CA LYS A 106 -13.76 -7.86 0.26
C LYS A 106 -12.86 -8.44 1.36
N GLN A 107 -11.88 -9.27 1.00
CA GLN A 107 -10.93 -9.85 1.95
C GLN A 107 -10.04 -8.76 2.59
N LEU A 108 -9.52 -7.83 1.78
CA LEU A 108 -8.73 -6.69 2.26
C LEU A 108 -9.55 -5.76 3.14
N GLU A 109 -10.79 -5.46 2.77
CA GLU A 109 -11.72 -4.67 3.59
C GLU A 109 -11.96 -5.36 4.94
N GLY A 110 -12.14 -6.70 4.96
CA GLY A 110 -12.27 -7.48 6.19
C GLY A 110 -11.04 -7.40 7.08
N ARG A 111 -9.85 -7.63 6.52
CA ARG A 111 -8.56 -7.52 7.24
C ARG A 111 -8.31 -6.12 7.78
N ASN A 112 -8.62 -5.07 7.00
CA ASN A 112 -8.46 -3.69 7.45
C ASN A 112 -9.40 -3.35 8.61
N ARG A 113 -10.63 -3.88 8.63
CA ARG A 113 -11.54 -3.72 9.77
C ARG A 113 -11.01 -4.42 11.02
N ASP A 114 -10.56 -5.66 10.88
CA ASP A 114 -9.99 -6.45 11.98
C ASP A 114 -8.75 -5.77 12.57
N LEU A 115 -7.80 -5.35 11.73
CA LEU A 115 -6.63 -4.58 12.15
C LEU A 115 -7.02 -3.27 12.85
N GLY A 116 -8.05 -2.57 12.36
CA GLY A 116 -8.58 -1.37 13.00
C GLY A 116 -9.12 -1.64 14.41
N GLN A 117 -9.83 -2.75 14.60
CA GLN A 117 -10.32 -3.19 15.91
C GLN A 117 -9.18 -3.58 16.85
N GLN A 118 -8.21 -4.36 16.36
CA GLN A 118 -7.02 -4.73 17.13
C GLN A 118 -6.24 -3.49 17.61
N LEU A 119 -6.02 -2.52 16.73
CA LEU A 119 -5.36 -1.26 17.10
C LEU A 119 -6.16 -0.46 18.13
N THR A 120 -7.48 -0.46 18.03
CA THR A 120 -8.36 0.23 18.99
C THR A 120 -8.28 -0.44 20.37
N ASN A 121 -8.39 -1.76 20.41
CA ASN A 121 -8.29 -2.55 21.64
C ASN A 121 -6.91 -2.41 22.29
N LEU A 122 -5.85 -2.45 21.47
CA LEU A 122 -4.48 -2.28 21.93
C LEU A 122 -4.27 -0.88 22.54
N ARG A 123 -4.78 0.16 21.89
CA ARG A 123 -4.74 1.54 22.43
C ARG A 123 -5.51 1.67 23.74
N ALA A 124 -6.68 1.04 23.86
CA ALA A 124 -7.47 1.04 25.09
C ALA A 124 -6.69 0.38 26.25
N THR A 125 -6.07 -0.77 25.99
CA THR A 125 -5.23 -1.47 26.97
C THR A 125 -4.02 -0.65 27.39
N TYR A 126 -3.30 -0.05 26.45
CA TYR A 126 -2.18 0.83 26.80
C TYR A 126 -2.64 2.01 27.66
N ARG A 127 -3.78 2.62 27.34
CA ARG A 127 -4.34 3.72 28.13
C ARG A 127 -4.66 3.28 29.56
N GLU A 128 -5.37 2.16 29.71
CA GLU A 128 -5.72 1.62 31.03
C GLU A 128 -4.49 1.30 31.87
N ILE A 129 -3.47 0.68 31.27
CA ILE A 129 -2.21 0.38 31.95
C ILE A 129 -1.55 1.67 32.44
N ILE A 130 -1.45 2.69 31.57
CA ILE A 130 -0.86 3.99 31.93
C ILE A 130 -1.64 4.66 33.07
N GLU A 131 -2.97 4.74 32.96
CA GLU A 131 -3.83 5.34 33.99
C GLU A 131 -3.67 4.63 35.34
N ASN A 132 -3.62 3.29 35.34
CA ASN A 132 -3.38 2.52 36.56
C ASN A 132 -2.00 2.82 37.18
N TYR A 133 -0.95 2.97 36.36
CA TYR A 133 0.38 3.36 36.84
C TYR A 133 0.42 4.78 37.40
N GLU A 134 -0.22 5.74 36.71
CA GLU A 134 -0.28 7.13 37.16
C GLU A 134 -1.07 7.26 38.47
N ASN A 135 -2.21 6.60 38.58
CA ASN A 135 -3.02 6.59 39.80
C ASN A 135 -2.26 5.97 40.97
N LYS A 136 -1.54 4.86 40.75
CA LYS A 136 -0.72 4.24 41.79
C LYS A 136 0.38 5.19 42.27
N LEU A 137 1.12 5.82 41.35
CA LEU A 137 2.15 6.79 41.70
C LEU A 137 1.59 8.04 42.38
N SER A 138 0.41 8.52 41.98
CA SER A 138 -0.26 9.65 42.64
C SER A 138 -0.64 9.30 44.07
N SER A 139 -1.23 8.13 44.30
CA SER A 139 -1.59 7.68 45.64
C SER A 139 -0.37 7.54 46.56
N LEU A 140 0.77 7.07 46.01
CA LEU A 140 2.05 7.04 46.73
C LEU A 140 2.54 8.46 47.05
N ALA A 141 2.47 9.37 46.08
CA ALA A 141 2.83 10.78 46.30
C ALA A 141 1.99 11.41 47.42
N ASP A 142 0.68 11.12 47.46
CA ASP A 142 -0.22 11.61 48.50
C ASP A 142 0.14 11.04 49.87
N THR A 143 0.48 9.75 49.98
CA THR A 143 0.93 9.15 51.25
C THR A 143 2.23 9.77 51.75
N VAL A 144 3.15 10.10 50.85
CA VAL A 144 4.46 10.69 51.19
C VAL A 144 4.29 12.18 51.52
N ALA A 145 3.39 12.89 50.84
CA ALA A 145 3.07 14.28 51.15
C ALA A 145 2.31 14.42 52.48
N LEU A 146 1.54 13.40 52.88
CA LEU A 146 0.83 13.34 54.16
C LEU A 146 1.77 13.09 55.35
N ASP A 147 2.99 12.59 55.11
CA ASP A 147 4.05 12.60 56.10
C ASP A 147 4.47 14.06 56.38
N SER A 148 3.87 14.63 57.42
CA SER A 148 4.02 16.04 57.81
C SER A 148 5.48 16.46 58.05
N LEU A 149 6.35 15.48 58.31
CA LEU A 149 7.79 15.66 58.50
C LEU A 149 8.51 15.95 57.18
N LEU A 150 8.07 15.36 56.06
CA LEU A 150 8.67 15.59 54.74
C LEU A 150 8.14 16.85 54.07
N SER A 151 6.85 17.14 54.20
CA SER A 151 6.20 18.26 53.50
C SER A 151 6.74 19.64 53.89
N SER A 152 7.33 19.78 55.09
CA SER A 152 7.99 21.02 55.52
C SER A 152 9.45 21.14 55.07
N ARG A 153 10.10 20.01 54.70
CA ARG A 153 11.56 19.93 54.47
C ARG A 153 11.93 19.60 53.02
N VAL A 154 11.01 19.05 52.24
CA VAL A 154 11.24 18.51 50.90
C VAL A 154 10.13 18.98 49.96
N SER A 155 10.49 19.36 48.74
CA SER A 155 9.50 19.67 47.69
C SER A 155 9.21 18.44 46.84
N ILE A 156 7.94 18.04 46.82
CA ILE A 156 7.46 16.87 46.09
C ILE A 156 6.82 17.34 44.78
N ARG A 157 7.21 16.73 43.66
CA ARG A 157 6.60 16.93 42.35
C ARG A 157 6.29 15.60 41.70
N SER A 158 5.02 15.36 41.42
CA SER A 158 4.59 14.26 40.56
C SER A 158 4.66 14.69 39.09
N ARG A 159 5.23 13.84 38.24
CA ARG A 159 5.24 13.98 36.77
C ARG A 159 4.85 12.64 36.17
N ALA A 160 4.25 12.62 34.98
CA ALA A 160 3.76 11.42 34.30
C ALA A 160 4.75 10.23 34.37
N GLY A 161 4.48 9.27 35.28
CA GLY A 161 5.31 8.08 35.50
C GLY A 161 6.47 8.19 36.50
N SER A 162 6.65 9.32 37.19
CA SER A 162 7.76 9.52 38.15
C SER A 162 7.41 10.49 39.30
N LEU A 163 7.89 10.17 40.50
CA LEU A 163 7.82 11.04 41.67
C LEU A 163 9.21 11.66 41.94
N SER A 164 9.32 12.98 41.91
CA SER A 164 10.56 13.71 42.20
C SER A 164 10.46 14.39 43.56
N LEU A 165 11.34 14.02 44.49
CA LEU A 165 11.51 14.68 45.79
C LEU A 165 12.81 15.47 45.78
N ASN A 166 12.75 16.77 46.07
CA ASN A 166 13.92 17.63 46.08
C ASN A 166 14.19 18.12 47.50
N ALA A 167 15.34 17.73 48.04
CA ALA A 167 15.82 18.11 49.37
C ALA A 167 17.05 19.01 49.27
N ASP A 168 17.13 20.05 50.10
CA ASP A 168 18.31 20.91 50.21
C ASP A 168 19.52 20.07 50.68
N ALA A 169 20.67 20.22 50.04
CA ALA A 169 21.83 19.41 50.38
C ALA A 169 22.42 19.76 51.75
N GLY A 170 22.20 20.97 52.26
CA GLY A 170 22.53 21.37 53.62
C GLY A 170 21.55 20.87 54.67
N LEU A 171 20.33 20.47 54.26
CA LEU A 171 19.43 19.70 55.14
C LEU A 171 19.98 18.28 55.33
N LEU A 172 20.50 17.64 54.29
CA LEU A 172 20.93 16.24 54.33
C LEU A 172 22.37 16.03 54.82
N PHE A 173 23.28 16.98 54.52
CA PHE A 173 24.69 16.86 54.86
C PHE A 173 25.12 17.93 55.84
N ARG A 174 25.94 17.53 56.83
CA ARG A 174 26.59 18.47 57.73
C ARG A 174 27.71 19.21 56.99
N GLY A 175 27.47 20.48 56.68
CA GLY A 175 28.43 21.37 56.00
C GLY A 175 28.71 20.97 54.55
N ALA A 176 29.93 21.26 54.07
CA ALA A 176 30.36 20.95 52.69
C ALA A 176 30.84 19.49 52.52
N THR A 177 30.37 18.56 53.36
CA THR A 177 30.79 17.15 53.33
C THR A 177 30.01 16.34 52.29
N THR A 178 30.51 15.16 51.96
CA THR A 178 29.88 14.20 51.05
C THR A 178 29.27 13.00 51.76
N SER A 179 29.69 12.71 53.00
CA SER A 179 29.35 11.46 53.72
C SER A 179 28.89 11.66 55.16
N ARG A 180 28.85 12.89 55.68
CA ARG A 180 28.37 13.14 57.06
C ARG A 180 26.92 13.60 57.02
N PHE A 181 26.01 12.70 57.35
CA PHE A 181 24.59 12.97 57.41
C PHE A 181 24.19 13.79 58.64
N SER A 182 23.16 14.61 58.49
CA SER A 182 22.45 15.28 59.58
C SER A 182 21.38 14.34 60.18
N PRO A 183 20.85 14.64 61.38
CA PRO A 183 19.69 13.91 61.92
C PRO A 183 18.47 14.00 61.00
N GLU A 184 18.25 15.17 60.37
CA GLU A 184 17.17 15.38 59.41
C GLU A 184 17.30 14.49 58.17
N ALA A 185 18.53 14.13 57.78
CA ALA A 185 18.75 13.20 56.69
C ALA A 185 18.23 11.80 57.04
N GLU A 186 18.41 11.35 58.29
CA GLU A 186 17.96 10.02 58.71
C GLU A 186 16.44 9.91 58.60
N GLU A 187 15.69 10.95 58.99
CA GLU A 187 14.23 11.02 58.82
C GLU A 187 13.83 10.93 57.34
N VAL A 188 14.49 11.69 56.46
CA VAL A 188 14.18 11.70 55.01
C VAL A 188 14.51 10.35 54.36
N LEU A 189 15.67 9.77 54.70
CA LEU A 189 16.09 8.49 54.13
C LEU A 189 15.23 7.33 54.62
N GLU A 190 14.79 7.35 55.87
CA GLU A 190 13.86 6.36 56.43
C GLU A 190 12.49 6.42 55.73
N SER A 191 11.93 7.60 55.50
CA SER A 191 10.65 7.66 54.78
C SER A 191 10.78 7.22 53.32
N ILE A 192 11.91 7.52 52.67
CA ILE A 192 12.21 7.00 51.32
C ILE A 192 12.36 5.48 51.35
N SER A 193 13.00 4.91 52.37
CA SER A 193 13.16 3.45 52.47
C SER A 193 11.82 2.75 52.64
N ARG A 194 10.96 3.24 53.54
CA ARG A 194 9.60 2.71 53.74
C ARG A 194 8.77 2.76 52.45
N LEU A 195 8.90 3.83 51.66
CA LEU A 195 8.25 3.95 50.37
C LEU A 195 8.74 2.88 49.37
N LEU A 196 10.06 2.66 49.28
CA LEU A 196 10.64 1.63 48.41
C LEU A 196 10.36 0.20 48.91
N GLU A 197 10.18 0.00 50.21
CA GLU A 197 9.75 -1.29 50.79
C GLU A 197 8.28 -1.59 50.48
N SER A 198 7.42 -0.56 50.45
CA SER A 198 5.98 -0.72 50.17
C SER A 198 5.69 -1.29 48.79
N ASP A 199 6.58 -1.07 47.82
CA ASP A 199 6.50 -1.64 46.49
C ASP A 199 7.91 -2.04 46.00
N PRO A 200 8.25 -3.34 46.02
CA PRO A 200 9.56 -3.86 45.60
C PRO A 200 9.95 -3.54 44.16
N LEU A 201 9.00 -3.05 43.36
CA LEU A 201 9.19 -2.81 41.95
C LEU A 201 9.42 -1.32 41.62
N LEU A 202 9.45 -0.47 42.65
CA LEU A 202 9.94 0.90 42.55
C LEU A 202 11.46 0.92 42.44
N GLU A 203 11.97 1.83 41.65
CA GLU A 203 13.39 2.12 41.51
C GLU A 203 13.65 3.56 41.97
N LEU A 204 14.81 3.78 42.58
CA LEU A 204 15.26 5.07 43.08
C LEU A 204 16.47 5.53 42.26
N THR A 205 16.38 6.73 41.69
CA THR A 205 17.53 7.45 41.13
C THR A 205 17.83 8.67 41.98
N ILE A 206 19.03 8.75 42.52
CA ILE A 206 19.52 9.85 43.34
C ILE A 206 20.42 10.73 42.47
N ILE A 207 20.05 11.99 42.31
CA ILE A 207 20.80 12.95 41.50
C ILE A 207 21.28 14.09 42.39
N GLY A 208 22.61 14.21 42.52
CA GLY A 208 23.21 15.35 43.18
C GLY A 208 23.31 16.55 42.24
N HIS A 209 22.96 17.73 42.75
CA HIS A 209 23.13 19.02 42.06
C HIS A 209 23.98 19.98 42.90
N THR A 210 24.68 20.87 42.24
CA THR A 210 25.46 21.95 42.87
C THR A 210 25.03 23.30 42.33
N ASP A 211 25.47 24.37 42.98
CA ASP A 211 25.52 25.68 42.32
C ASP A 211 26.71 25.75 41.34
N ASN A 212 26.87 26.90 40.68
CA ASN A 212 27.94 27.13 39.71
C ASN A 212 29.25 27.67 40.34
N GLN A 213 29.42 27.60 41.67
CA GLN A 213 30.59 28.16 42.33
C GLN A 213 31.84 27.30 42.09
N ASN A 214 33.02 27.93 41.97
CA ASN A 214 34.27 27.22 41.66
C ASN A 214 34.88 26.44 42.87
N ARG A 215 34.20 26.45 44.02
CA ARG A 215 34.64 25.80 45.27
C ARG A 215 34.72 24.28 45.20
N TYR A 216 34.21 23.66 44.13
CA TYR A 216 34.21 22.21 43.93
C TYR A 216 35.47 21.67 43.25
N SER A 217 36.38 22.55 42.81
CA SER A 217 37.61 22.18 42.09
C SER A 217 38.50 21.23 42.89
N GLN A 218 38.61 21.42 44.20
CA GLN A 218 39.39 20.58 45.10
C GLN A 218 38.73 19.20 45.37
N GLN A 219 37.48 19.01 44.97
CA GLN A 219 36.69 17.79 45.14
C GLN A 219 36.46 17.06 43.80
N GLY A 220 37.35 17.28 42.83
CA GLY A 220 37.23 16.69 41.49
C GLY A 220 36.20 17.38 40.58
N GLY A 221 35.73 18.57 40.96
CA GLY A 221 34.74 19.36 40.24
C GLY A 221 33.30 19.13 40.69
N ALA A 222 32.40 20.04 40.28
CA ALA A 222 30.99 20.04 40.67
C ALA A 222 30.27 18.70 40.39
N ARG A 223 30.61 18.07 39.27
CA ARG A 223 30.01 16.79 38.85
C ARG A 223 30.47 15.62 39.72
N ALA A 224 31.76 15.55 40.05
CA ALA A 224 32.29 14.52 40.94
C ALA A 224 31.76 14.69 42.37
N PHE A 225 31.76 15.93 42.89
CA PHE A 225 31.26 16.23 44.23
C PHE A 225 29.77 15.86 44.40
N SER A 226 28.93 16.23 43.42
CA SER A 226 27.53 15.85 43.44
C SER A 226 27.30 14.34 43.31
N ALA A 227 28.09 13.66 42.46
CA ALA A 227 28.02 12.20 42.34
C ALA A 227 28.41 11.51 43.66
N GLN A 228 29.48 11.97 44.33
CA GLN A 228 29.92 11.42 45.62
C GLN A 228 28.83 11.53 46.70
N ARG A 229 28.10 12.65 46.73
CA ARG A 229 26.94 12.81 47.62
C ARG A 229 25.82 11.82 47.29
N ALA A 230 25.48 11.68 46.01
CA ALA A 230 24.46 10.73 45.58
C ALA A 230 24.84 9.28 45.93
N VAL A 231 26.10 8.91 45.71
CA VAL A 231 26.64 7.57 46.07
C VAL A 231 26.61 7.37 47.58
N SER A 232 27.03 8.36 48.38
CA SER A 232 27.01 8.22 49.84
C SER A 232 25.59 7.99 50.37
N ILE A 233 24.58 8.61 49.76
CA ILE A 233 23.18 8.36 50.12
C ILE A 233 22.74 6.96 49.68
N ALA A 234 23.13 6.51 48.48
CA ALA A 234 22.85 5.16 48.01
C ALA A 234 23.46 4.10 48.94
N ASP A 235 24.70 4.33 49.39
CA ASP A 235 25.39 3.47 50.34
C ASP A 235 24.67 3.46 51.70
N GLU A 236 24.21 4.61 52.19
CA GLU A 236 23.45 4.69 53.44
C GLU A 236 22.13 3.90 53.34
N LEU A 237 21.40 4.09 52.25
CA LEU A 237 20.13 3.39 51.95
C LEU A 237 20.32 1.88 51.84
N THR A 238 21.42 1.44 51.20
CA THR A 238 21.74 0.01 51.06
C THR A 238 22.19 -0.60 52.38
N ASN A 239 23.10 0.05 53.10
CA ASN A 239 23.75 -0.53 54.27
C ASN A 239 22.91 -0.43 55.55
N ARG A 240 22.17 0.68 55.74
CA ARG A 240 21.36 0.89 56.95
C ARG A 240 19.94 0.36 56.81
N TYR A 241 19.35 0.51 55.62
CA TYR A 241 17.93 0.18 55.37
C TYR A 241 17.75 -1.06 54.49
N ASP A 242 18.82 -1.80 54.20
CA ASP A 242 18.82 -3.07 53.44
C ASP A 242 18.10 -2.98 52.08
N LEU A 243 18.14 -1.81 51.45
CA LEU A 243 17.57 -1.64 50.12
C LEU A 243 18.46 -2.30 49.07
N GLY A 244 17.86 -3.15 48.24
CA GLY A 244 18.58 -3.83 47.17
C GLY A 244 19.31 -2.85 46.23
N ALA A 245 20.62 -2.97 46.14
CA ALA A 245 21.47 -2.07 45.34
C ALA A 245 21.08 -2.04 43.84
N ASN A 246 20.46 -3.11 43.33
CA ASN A 246 19.93 -3.17 41.98
C ASN A 246 18.76 -2.20 41.72
N ARG A 247 18.16 -1.64 42.77
CA ARG A 247 17.04 -0.69 42.69
C ARG A 247 17.49 0.76 42.83
N ILE A 248 18.75 1.01 43.16
CA ILE A 248 19.28 2.35 43.44
C ILE A 248 20.31 2.73 42.38
N THR A 249 20.08 3.86 41.73
CA THR A 249 21.04 4.48 40.81
C THR A 249 21.49 5.82 41.39
N ALA A 250 22.79 6.09 41.41
CA ALA A 250 23.35 7.37 41.86
C ALA A 250 24.03 8.12 40.70
N ALA A 251 23.77 9.42 40.58
CA ALA A 251 24.32 10.27 39.54
C ALA A 251 24.67 11.68 40.04
N GLY A 252 25.69 12.30 39.44
CA GLY A 252 26.04 13.70 39.66
C GLY A 252 25.74 14.55 38.44
N ALA A 253 24.89 15.57 38.60
CA ALA A 253 24.59 16.55 37.56
C ALA A 253 25.52 17.78 37.63
N GLY A 254 26.21 18.00 38.77
CA GLY A 254 26.95 19.23 39.03
C GLY A 254 26.04 20.46 38.93
N ALA A 255 26.51 21.51 38.26
CA ALA A 255 25.75 22.75 38.06
C ALA A 255 24.77 22.71 36.87
N ALA A 256 24.63 21.57 36.20
CA ALA A 256 23.72 21.44 35.06
C ALA A 256 22.25 21.41 35.52
N LYS A 257 21.34 21.93 34.69
CA LYS A 257 19.90 22.00 34.99
C LYS A 257 19.59 22.69 36.34
N PRO A 258 20.00 23.98 36.50
CA PRO A 258 19.66 24.74 37.70
C PRO A 258 18.14 24.89 37.84
N LEU A 259 17.64 24.83 39.08
CA LEU A 259 16.25 25.14 39.39
C LEU A 259 15.98 26.64 39.29
N GLU A 260 16.94 27.43 39.76
CA GLU A 260 16.85 28.88 39.84
C GLU A 260 18.14 29.55 39.34
N SER A 261 18.08 30.86 39.10
CA SER A 261 19.26 31.62 38.69
C SER A 261 20.36 31.56 39.75
N ASN A 262 21.58 31.20 39.36
CA ASN A 262 22.75 31.26 40.24
C ASN A 262 23.21 32.69 40.56
N ALA A 263 22.54 33.71 40.03
CA ALA A 263 22.86 35.11 40.28
C ALA A 263 22.52 35.57 41.71
N THR A 264 21.61 34.86 42.41
CA THR A 264 21.18 35.19 43.76
C THR A 264 21.61 34.10 44.75
N GLU A 265 21.84 34.47 46.01
CA GLU A 265 22.17 33.50 47.06
C GLU A 265 21.04 32.47 47.28
N ALA A 266 19.79 32.94 47.22
CA ALA A 266 18.61 32.09 47.27
C ALA A 266 18.60 31.04 46.15
N GLY A 267 18.86 31.46 44.90
CA GLY A 267 18.89 30.55 43.77
C GLY A 267 20.06 29.57 43.81
N GLN A 268 21.23 30.02 44.29
CA GLN A 268 22.36 29.11 44.54
C GLN A 268 22.01 28.06 45.61
N LYS A 269 21.30 28.46 46.68
CA LYS A 269 20.83 27.52 47.70
C LYS A 269 19.86 26.49 47.11
N ALA A 270 18.86 26.93 46.35
CA ALA A 270 17.92 26.05 45.66
C ALA A 270 18.61 25.07 44.69
N ASN A 271 19.73 25.48 44.08
CA ASN A 271 20.51 24.64 43.17
C ASN A 271 21.36 23.59 43.88
N ARG A 272 21.75 23.82 45.14
CA ARG A 272 22.44 22.83 45.99
C ARG A 272 21.43 21.86 46.61
N ARG A 273 21.00 20.88 45.83
CA ARG A 273 19.96 19.93 46.22
C ARG A 273 20.34 18.49 45.89
N ILE A 274 19.67 17.55 46.54
CA ILE A 274 19.57 16.17 46.11
C ILE A 274 18.15 15.96 45.58
N GLU A 275 18.07 15.40 44.38
CA GLU A 275 16.82 14.99 43.75
C GLU A 275 16.70 13.47 43.85
N PHE A 276 15.64 13.00 44.50
CA PHE A 276 15.26 11.59 44.55
C PHE A 276 14.14 11.38 43.53
N LEU A 277 14.46 10.68 42.45
CA LEU A 277 13.52 10.34 41.40
C LEU A 277 13.09 8.89 41.58
N ILE A 278 11.81 8.68 41.89
CA ILE A 278 11.22 7.37 42.11
C ILE A 278 10.36 7.03 40.91
N THR A 279 10.64 5.89 40.30
CA THR A 279 9.96 5.42 39.08
C THR A 279 9.51 3.98 39.25
N ASN A 280 8.47 3.59 38.50
CA ASN A 280 8.20 2.17 38.32
C ASN A 280 9.26 1.54 37.42
N SER A 281 9.76 0.37 37.79
CA SER A 281 10.68 -0.39 36.92
C SER A 281 10.06 -0.65 35.55
N VAL A 282 10.87 -0.65 34.49
CA VAL A 282 10.42 -1.07 33.15
C VAL A 282 9.86 -2.51 33.19
N VAL A 283 10.37 -3.33 34.12
CA VAL A 283 9.89 -4.69 34.38
C VAL A 283 8.42 -4.72 34.79
N ASN A 284 7.92 -3.71 35.51
CA ASN A 284 6.49 -3.60 35.82
C ASN A 284 5.65 -3.46 34.57
N LEU A 285 6.03 -2.50 33.72
CA LEU A 285 5.32 -2.25 32.48
C LEU A 285 5.32 -3.52 31.61
N LEU A 286 6.48 -4.17 31.47
CA LEU A 286 6.61 -5.41 30.70
C LEU A 286 5.77 -6.56 31.28
N ARG A 287 5.72 -6.74 32.61
CA ARG A 287 4.89 -7.77 33.23
C ARG A 287 3.40 -7.52 33.02
N SER A 288 2.95 -6.27 33.18
CA SER A 288 1.55 -5.89 32.97
C SER A 288 1.15 -6.04 31.50
N LEU A 289 2.04 -5.68 30.57
CA LEU A 289 1.85 -5.92 29.15
C LEU A 289 1.79 -7.41 28.82
N LYS A 290 2.66 -8.23 29.42
CA LYS A 290 2.66 -9.68 29.22
C LYS A 290 1.36 -10.31 29.73
N LYS A 291 0.93 -9.96 30.95
CA LYS A 291 -0.33 -10.46 31.54
C LYS A 291 -1.54 -10.07 30.69
N ALA A 292 -1.61 -8.82 30.23
CA ALA A 292 -2.68 -8.36 29.34
C ALA A 292 -2.67 -9.06 27.96
N GLY A 293 -1.51 -9.58 27.54
CA GLY A 293 -1.38 -10.44 26.35
C GLY A 293 -1.80 -11.88 26.61
N GLU A 294 -1.45 -12.45 27.77
CA GLU A 294 -1.79 -13.83 28.18
C GLU A 294 -3.29 -14.01 28.46
N ASP A 295 -3.97 -13.00 29.02
CA ASP A 295 -5.42 -13.05 29.28
C ASP A 295 -6.27 -13.03 27.98
N ARG A 296 -5.64 -12.95 26.80
CA ARG A 296 -6.29 -12.85 25.48
C ARG A 296 -6.10 -14.06 24.57
N GLU A 297 -5.31 -15.05 24.99
CA GLU A 297 -5.21 -16.37 24.34
C GLU A 297 -6.21 -17.36 24.96
#